data_AF-A0AAD7N3A2-F1
#
_entry.id   AF-A0AAD7N3A2-F1
#
_cell.length_a   1.000
_cell.length_b   1.000
_cell.length_c   1.000
_cell.angle_alpha   90.00
_cell.angle_beta   90.00
_cell.angle_gamma   90.00
#
_symmetry.space_group_name_H-M   'P 1'
#
loop_
_entity.id
_entity.type
_entity.pdbx_description
1 polymer ?
#
loop_
_entity_poly.entity_id
_entity_poly.type
_entity_poly.pdbx_seq_one_letter_code
_entity_poly.pdbx_strand_id
1 'polypeptide(L)'
;MTTQAGAESTHKPLTQSERNAFSANRARIADIKAKMLELEGTMIELERTLSSLNEENTLLQDRLDVYTYPVLILPNEIVSEIFVHFLPVFPEPPPMIGGTSPNVLGQICRKWREISFEHPRALEGDQFVAAQREET
;
A
#
# COMPACT_ATOMS: atom_id res chain seq x y z
N MET A 1 73.20 -38.15 -23.11
CA MET A 1 73.76 -37.78 -21.80
C MET A 1 72.93 -36.62 -21.27
N THR A 2 71.93 -36.91 -20.45
CA THR A 2 71.09 -35.89 -19.81
C THR A 2 70.95 -36.30 -18.35
N THR A 3 71.75 -35.66 -17.50
CA THR A 3 71.83 -35.96 -16.07
C THR A 3 70.64 -35.30 -15.36
N GLN A 4 69.77 -36.13 -14.81
CA GLN A 4 68.62 -35.73 -14.01
C GLN A 4 69.08 -35.53 -12.56
N ALA A 5 69.21 -34.28 -12.14
CA ALA A 5 69.50 -33.92 -10.75
C ALA A 5 68.22 -34.04 -9.92
N GLY A 6 68.17 -35.06 -9.05
CA GLY A 6 67.10 -35.25 -8.08
C GLY A 6 67.24 -34.25 -6.94
N ALA A 7 66.27 -33.34 -6.82
CA ALA A 7 66.11 -32.53 -5.63
C ALA A 7 65.51 -33.41 -4.53
N GLU A 8 66.31 -33.79 -3.54
CA GLU A 8 65.84 -34.41 -2.30
C GLU A 8 64.91 -33.42 -1.58
N SER A 9 63.61 -33.70 -1.65
CA SER A 9 62.59 -32.96 -0.92
C SER A 9 62.56 -33.43 0.53
N THR A 10 63.22 -32.69 1.40
CA THR A 10 63.22 -32.92 2.85
C THR A 10 61.86 -32.53 3.43
N HIS A 11 60.92 -33.47 3.43
CA HIS A 11 59.59 -33.26 4.00
C HIS A 11 59.66 -33.37 5.53
N LYS A 12 59.68 -32.23 6.23
CA LYS A 12 59.65 -32.20 7.69
C LYS A 12 58.26 -32.69 8.17
N PRO A 13 58.17 -33.71 9.04
CA PRO A 13 56.88 -34.21 9.51
C PRO A 13 56.17 -33.17 10.40
N LEU A 14 54.86 -33.02 10.20
CA LEU A 14 54.00 -32.14 10.99
C LEU A 14 54.01 -32.55 12.48
N THR A 15 54.08 -31.55 13.35
CA THR A 15 54.00 -31.73 14.80
C THR A 15 52.59 -32.16 15.24
N GLN A 16 52.47 -32.81 16.40
CA GLN A 16 51.17 -33.20 16.96
C GLN A 16 50.27 -31.98 17.23
N SER A 17 50.85 -30.85 17.63
CA SER A 17 50.12 -29.60 17.87
C SER A 17 49.44 -29.09 16.59
N GLU A 18 50.16 -29.11 15.46
CA GLU A 18 49.60 -28.71 14.16
C GLU A 18 48.45 -29.62 13.74
N ARG A 19 48.59 -30.94 13.91
CA ARG A 19 47.50 -31.90 13.61
C ARG A 19 46.24 -31.61 14.42
N ASN A 20 46.39 -31.31 15.71
CA ASN A 20 45.27 -30.96 16.58
C ASN A 20 44.61 -29.64 16.15
N ALA A 21 45.41 -28.62 15.79
CA ALA A 21 44.90 -27.34 15.31
C ALA A 21 44.13 -27.47 13.98
N PHE A 22 44.63 -28.28 13.04
CA PHE A 22 43.92 -28.57 11.79
C PHE A 22 42.60 -29.31 12.02
N SER A 23 42.57 -30.29 12.94
CA SER A 23 41.34 -30.99 13.33
C SER A 23 40.30 -30.02 13.90
N ALA A 24 40.71 -29.14 14.83
CA ALA A 24 39.83 -28.15 15.43
C ALA A 24 39.30 -27.13 14.40
N ASN A 25 40.15 -26.67 13.47
CA ASN A 25 39.73 -25.76 12.41
C ASN A 25 38.73 -26.43 11.46
N ARG A 26 38.97 -27.69 11.08
CA ARG A 26 38.04 -28.46 10.25
C ARG A 26 36.67 -28.61 10.92
N ALA A 27 36.63 -28.88 12.23
CA ALA A 27 35.38 -28.97 12.98
C ALA A 27 34.62 -27.63 12.99
N ARG A 28 35.32 -26.50 13.17
CA ARG A 28 34.71 -25.15 13.10
C ARG A 28 34.15 -24.84 11.70
N ILE A 29 34.90 -25.17 10.65
CA ILE A 29 34.45 -24.98 9.27
C ILE A 29 33.19 -25.82 8.99
N ALA A 30 33.14 -27.05 9.50
CA ALA A 30 31.96 -27.90 9.36
C ALA A 30 30.73 -27.32 10.08
N ASP A 31 30.90 -26.80 11.31
CA ASP A 31 29.82 -26.13 12.07
C ASP A 31 29.30 -24.88 11.35
N ILE A 32 30.20 -24.03 10.86
CA ILE A 32 29.81 -22.82 10.11
C ILE A 32 29.01 -23.20 8.86
N LYS A 33 29.47 -24.22 8.11
CA LYS A 33 28.75 -24.70 6.92
C LYS A 33 27.37 -25.25 7.27
N ALA A 34 27.23 -25.97 8.38
CA ALA A 34 25.94 -26.47 8.82
C ALA A 34 24.96 -25.33 9.13
N LYS A 35 25.42 -24.29 9.84
CA LYS A 35 24.61 -23.09 10.13
C LYS A 35 24.25 -22.30 8.88
N MET A 36 25.15 -22.20 7.91
CA MET A 36 24.85 -21.54 6.64
C MET A 36 23.73 -22.27 5.90
N LEU A 37 23.77 -23.60 5.83
CA LEU A 37 22.71 -24.41 5.21
C LEU A 37 21.36 -24.28 5.94
N GLU A 38 21.38 -24.19 7.27
CA GLU A 38 20.17 -23.94 8.06
C GLU A 38 19.56 -22.58 7.73
N LEU A 39 20.39 -21.52 7.68
CA LEU A 39 19.95 -20.17 7.34
C LEU A 39 19.39 -20.09 5.91
N GLU A 40 20.05 -20.73 4.93
CA GLU A 40 19.54 -20.85 3.56
C GLU A 40 18.16 -21.50 3.52
N GLY A 41 17.95 -22.56 4.32
CA GLY A 41 16.64 -23.20 4.48
C GLY A 41 15.58 -22.25 5.04
N THR A 42 15.91 -21.48 6.08
CA THR A 42 14.97 -20.50 6.67
C THR A 42 14.62 -19.38 5.70
N MET A 43 15.59 -18.93 4.88
CA MET A 43 15.38 -17.89 3.89
C MET A 43 14.37 -18.32 2.83
N ILE A 44 14.53 -19.54 2.29
CA ILE A 44 13.59 -20.12 1.31
C ILE A 44 12.17 -20.21 1.88
N GLU A 45 12.02 -20.59 3.15
CA GLU A 45 10.70 -20.69 3.79
C GLU A 45 10.04 -19.33 3.98
N LEU A 46 10.82 -18.31 4.39
CA LEU A 46 10.31 -16.96 4.53
C LEU A 46 9.90 -16.35 3.19
N GLU A 47 10.68 -16.58 2.12
CA GLU A 47 10.34 -16.15 0.77
C GLU A 47 9.04 -16.77 0.28
N ARG A 48 8.84 -18.07 0.54
CA ARG A 48 7.58 -18.76 0.23
C ARG A 48 6.40 -18.13 0.98
N THR A 49 6.58 -17.87 2.27
CA THR A 49 5.54 -17.26 3.11
C THR A 49 5.19 -15.85 2.62
N LEU A 50 6.19 -15.04 2.28
CA LEU A 50 5.98 -13.71 1.72
C LEU A 50 5.26 -13.75 0.38
N SER A 51 5.61 -14.67 -0.51
CA SER A 51 4.92 -14.85 -1.80
C SER A 51 3.43 -15.16 -1.57
N SER A 52 3.14 -16.12 -0.69
CA SER A 52 1.75 -16.51 -0.38
C SER A 52 0.94 -15.36 0.22
N LEU A 53 1.52 -14.59 1.14
CA LEU A 53 0.83 -13.44 1.74
C LEU A 53 0.60 -12.32 0.72
N ASN A 54 1.55 -12.10 -0.20
CA ASN A 54 1.41 -11.09 -1.23
C ASN A 54 0.32 -11.44 -2.25
N GLU A 55 0.19 -12.72 -2.60
CA GLU A 55 -0.92 -13.23 -3.42
C GLU A 55 -2.27 -13.02 -2.74
N GLU A 56 -2.40 -13.34 -1.46
CA GLU A 56 -3.62 -13.10 -0.69
C GLU A 56 -3.97 -11.61 -0.60
N ASN A 57 -2.97 -10.76 -0.36
CA ASN A 57 -3.16 -9.31 -0.32
C ASN A 57 -3.69 -8.78 -1.65
N THR A 58 -3.12 -9.24 -2.77
CA THR A 58 -3.56 -8.86 -4.12
C THR A 58 -5.01 -9.27 -4.34
N LEU A 59 -5.40 -10.48 -3.96
CA LEU A 59 -6.79 -10.95 -4.04
C LEU A 59 -7.74 -10.07 -3.21
N LEU A 60 -7.34 -9.70 -1.99
CA LEU A 60 -8.15 -8.82 -1.14
C LEU A 60 -8.27 -7.42 -1.73
N GLN A 61 -7.20 -6.90 -2.31
CA GLN A 61 -7.19 -5.61 -2.97
C GLN A 61 -8.14 -5.59 -4.18
N ASP A 62 -8.11 -6.64 -5.01
CA ASP A 62 -9.02 -6.80 -6.15
C ASP A 62 -10.49 -6.88 -5.69
N ARG A 63 -10.75 -7.58 -4.59
CA ARG A 63 -12.09 -7.65 -4.00
C ARG A 63 -12.54 -6.30 -3.45
N LEU A 64 -11.63 -5.55 -2.82
CA LEU A 64 -11.93 -4.23 -2.30
C LEU A 64 -12.17 -3.23 -3.42
N ASP A 65 -11.46 -3.32 -4.55
CA ASP A 65 -11.61 -2.39 -5.67
C ASP A 65 -13.06 -2.32 -6.18
N VAL A 66 -13.80 -3.43 -6.12
CA VAL A 66 -15.24 -3.50 -6.39
C VAL A 66 -16.05 -2.57 -5.47
N TYR A 67 -15.58 -2.34 -4.24
CA TYR A 67 -16.25 -1.57 -3.20
C TYR A 67 -15.58 -0.23 -2.87
N THR A 68 -14.38 0.07 -3.35
CA THR A 68 -13.60 1.17 -2.78
C THR A 68 -14.28 2.52 -3.03
N TYR A 69 -15.08 2.68 -4.09
CA TYR A 69 -15.70 3.98 -4.38
C TYR A 69 -17.08 3.92 -5.05
N PRO A 70 -18.12 3.34 -4.40
CA PRO A 70 -19.51 3.41 -4.88
C PRO A 70 -19.90 4.86 -5.21
N VAL A 71 -19.45 5.81 -4.40
CA VAL A 71 -19.71 7.25 -4.53
C VAL A 71 -19.17 7.86 -5.84
N LEU A 72 -18.13 7.27 -6.44
CA LEU A 72 -17.55 7.73 -7.71
C LEU A 72 -18.22 7.09 -8.93
N ILE A 73 -18.74 5.86 -8.78
CA ILE A 73 -19.45 5.14 -9.84
C ILE A 73 -20.93 5.52 -9.94
N LEU A 74 -21.47 6.29 -8.99
CA LEU A 74 -22.84 6.77 -9.09
C LEU A 74 -23.05 7.59 -10.39
N PRO A 75 -24.10 7.30 -11.16
CA PRO A 75 -24.54 8.15 -12.26
C PRO A 75 -24.84 9.57 -11.76
N ASN A 76 -24.68 10.56 -12.64
CA ASN A 76 -24.86 11.97 -12.26
C ASN A 76 -26.29 12.22 -11.74
N GLU A 77 -27.28 11.49 -12.26
CA GLU A 77 -28.69 11.56 -11.87
C GLU A 77 -28.87 11.19 -10.39
N ILE A 78 -28.21 10.12 -9.93
CA ILE A 78 -28.31 9.67 -8.54
C ILE A 78 -27.60 10.65 -7.62
N VAL A 79 -26.43 11.15 -8.00
CA VAL A 79 -25.72 12.17 -7.22
C VAL A 79 -26.57 13.44 -7.11
N SER A 80 -27.23 13.85 -8.19
CA SER A 80 -28.12 15.01 -8.21
C SER A 80 -29.33 14.82 -7.28
N GLU A 81 -29.95 13.64 -7.29
CA GLU A 81 -31.06 13.31 -6.39
C GLU A 81 -30.64 13.34 -4.91
N ILE A 82 -29.41 12.92 -4.59
CA ILE A 82 -28.83 13.06 -3.25
C ILE A 82 -28.75 14.53 -2.85
N PHE A 83 -28.29 15.42 -3.74
CA PHE A 83 -28.27 16.86 -3.46
C PHE A 83 -29.69 17.42 -3.24
N VAL A 84 -30.68 17.00 -4.03
CA VAL A 84 -32.08 17.44 -3.88
C VAL A 84 -32.65 17.03 -2.51
N HIS A 85 -32.41 15.80 -2.07
CA HIS A 85 -32.91 15.31 -0.77
C HIS A 85 -32.11 15.79 0.43
N PHE A 86 -30.86 16.19 0.24
CA PHE A 86 -30.01 16.72 1.30
C PHE A 86 -30.36 18.17 1.66
N LEU A 87 -30.97 18.90 0.74
CA LEU A 87 -31.37 20.28 0.92
C LEU A 87 -32.75 20.38 1.60
N PRO A 88 -32.96 21.38 2.47
CA PRO A 88 -34.29 21.67 3.00
C PRO A 88 -35.25 22.06 1.87
N VAL A 89 -36.51 21.70 2.03
CA VAL A 89 -37.57 22.09 1.09
C VAL A 89 -37.77 23.61 1.18
N PHE A 90 -37.81 24.27 0.02
CA PHE A 90 -38.16 25.70 -0.07
C PHE A 90 -39.43 25.99 0.76
N PRO A 91 -39.48 27.08 1.56
CA PRO A 91 -38.67 28.31 1.48
C PRO A 91 -37.45 28.39 2.41
N GLU A 92 -37.13 27.36 3.19
CA GLU A 92 -36.02 27.46 4.14
C GLU A 92 -34.66 27.46 3.42
N PRO A 93 -33.83 28.50 3.59
CA PRO A 93 -32.53 28.54 2.95
C PRO A 93 -31.59 27.49 3.57
N PRO A 94 -30.78 26.78 2.77
CA PRO A 94 -29.83 25.81 3.29
C PRO A 94 -28.79 26.50 4.19
N PRO A 95 -28.36 25.85 5.29
CA PRO A 95 -27.31 26.40 6.14
C PRO A 95 -25.99 26.44 5.37
N MET A 96 -25.37 27.62 5.27
CA MET A 96 -24.09 27.76 4.56
C MET A 96 -22.94 27.06 5.28
N ILE A 97 -23.02 26.94 6.61
CA ILE A 97 -22.00 26.40 7.50
C ILE A 97 -22.60 25.26 8.33
N GLY A 98 -21.85 24.17 8.50
CA GLY A 98 -22.24 23.02 9.32
C GLY A 98 -22.33 21.72 8.53
N GLY A 99 -22.57 20.62 9.24
CA GLY A 99 -22.62 19.26 8.66
C GLY A 99 -23.77 19.04 7.68
N THR A 100 -24.78 19.91 7.68
CA THR A 100 -25.94 19.92 6.77
C THR A 100 -25.76 20.86 5.58
N SER A 101 -24.60 21.52 5.46
CA SER A 101 -24.32 22.37 4.31
C SER A 101 -24.07 21.52 3.05
N PRO A 102 -24.73 21.79 1.91
CA PRO A 102 -24.48 21.09 0.66
C PRO A 102 -23.01 21.17 0.20
N ASN A 103 -22.26 22.16 0.70
CA ASN A 103 -20.82 22.26 0.48
C ASN A 103 -20.05 21.05 1.04
N VAL A 104 -20.56 20.37 2.08
CA VAL A 104 -19.97 19.16 2.65
C VAL A 104 -19.99 18.02 1.62
N LEU A 105 -21.10 17.86 0.88
CA LEU A 105 -21.18 16.87 -0.19
C LEU A 105 -20.24 17.21 -1.36
N GLY A 106 -20.04 18.50 -1.65
CA GLY A 106 -19.06 18.99 -2.62
C GLY A 106 -17.58 18.77 -2.23
N GLN A 107 -17.29 18.36 -0.98
CA GLN A 107 -15.94 17.99 -0.54
C GLN A 107 -15.60 16.51 -0.80
N ILE A 108 -16.59 15.68 -1.12
CA ILE A 108 -16.39 14.23 -1.32
C ILE A 108 -15.44 13.96 -2.49
N CYS A 109 -15.69 14.56 -3.65
CA CYS A 109 -14.79 14.50 -4.80
C CYS A 109 -15.07 15.64 -5.80
N ARG A 110 -14.18 15.82 -6.79
CA ARG A 110 -14.33 16.84 -7.84
C ARG A 110 -15.64 16.70 -8.63
N LYS A 111 -16.05 15.47 -8.96
CA LYS A 111 -17.28 15.18 -9.73
C LYS A 111 -18.53 15.66 -8.98
N TRP A 112 -18.61 15.39 -7.68
CA TRP A 112 -19.74 15.84 -6.85
C TRP A 112 -19.81 17.36 -6.74
N ARG A 113 -18.65 18.02 -6.70
CA ARG A 113 -18.57 19.48 -6.72
C ARG A 113 -19.09 20.06 -8.04
N GLU A 114 -18.69 19.50 -9.17
CA GLU A 114 -19.16 19.94 -10.51
C GLU A 114 -20.69 19.79 -10.61
N ILE A 115 -21.24 18.65 -10.19
CA ILE A 115 -22.69 18.41 -10.17
C ILE A 115 -23.42 19.40 -9.26
N SER A 116 -22.85 19.75 -8.10
CA SER A 116 -23.46 20.73 -7.19
C SER A 116 -23.57 22.13 -7.80
N PHE A 117 -22.64 22.50 -8.69
CA PHE A 117 -22.69 23.77 -9.41
C PHE A 117 -23.65 23.76 -10.61
N GLU A 118 -23.84 22.60 -11.24
CA GLU A 118 -24.77 22.42 -12.37
C GLU A 118 -26.24 22.46 -11.95
N HIS A 119 -26.55 22.33 -10.66
CA HIS A 119 -27.91 22.36 -10.12
C HIS A 119 -28.17 23.70 -9.42
N PRO A 120 -28.52 24.78 -10.15
CA PRO A 120 -28.74 26.10 -9.58
C PRO A 120 -29.87 26.11 -8.55
N ARG A 121 -30.82 25.17 -8.57
CA ARG A 121 -31.83 25.00 -7.50
C ARG A 121 -31.21 24.75 -6.11
N ALA A 122 -29.99 24.21 -6.03
CA ALA A 122 -29.24 24.09 -4.79
C ALA A 122 -28.62 25.41 -4.30
N LEU A 123 -28.45 26.39 -5.19
CA LEU A 123 -27.77 27.66 -4.97
C LEU A 123 -28.70 28.89 -5.08
N GLU A 124 -29.91 28.72 -5.61
CA GLU A 124 -30.92 29.78 -5.84
C GLU A 124 -31.49 30.37 -4.54
N GLY A 125 -31.17 29.80 -3.37
CA GLY A 125 -31.46 30.39 -2.07
C GLY A 125 -30.88 31.80 -1.88
N ASP A 126 -29.84 32.18 -2.64
CA ASP A 126 -29.24 33.52 -2.58
C ASP A 126 -29.95 34.57 -3.47
N GLN A 127 -30.66 34.17 -4.53
CA GLN A 127 -31.30 35.15 -5.44
C GLN A 127 -32.63 35.70 -4.91
N PHE A 128 -33.34 34.96 -4.06
CA PHE A 128 -34.62 35.43 -3.50
C PHE A 128 -34.48 36.56 -2.47
N VAL A 129 -33.32 36.66 -1.79
CA VAL A 129 -33.06 37.77 -0.85
C VAL A 129 -32.87 39.11 -1.57
N ALA A 130 -32.41 39.09 -2.82
CA ALA A 130 -32.31 40.30 -3.64
C ALA A 130 -33.70 40.77 -4.14
N ALA A 131 -34.59 39.84 -4.49
CA ALA A 131 -35.93 40.18 -4.97
C ALA A 131 -36.86 40.76 -3.88
N GLN A 132 -36.68 40.39 -2.60
CA GLN A 132 -37.46 40.96 -1.49
C GLN A 132 -36.93 42.30 -0.95
N ARG A 133 -35.78 42.80 -1.44
CA ARG A 133 -35.21 44.09 -1.00
C ARG A 133 -35.64 45.30 -1.85
N GLU A 134 -36.37 45.09 -2.94
CA GLU A 134 -36.86 46.18 -3.82
C GLU A 134 -38.34 46.55 -3.58
N GLU A 135 -39.05 45.87 -2.66
CA GLU A 135 -40.48 46.12 -2.37
C GLU A 135 -40.76 46.87 -1.04
N THR A 136 -39.74 47.46 -0.40
CA THR A 136 -39.91 48.34 0.80
C THR A 136 -39.31 49.71 0.57
#